data_AF-A0A3C7VX00-F1
#
_entry.id   AF-A0A3C7VX00-F1
#
_cell.length_a   1.000
_cell.length_b   1.000
_cell.length_c   1.000
_cell.angle_alpha   90.00
_cell.angle_beta   90.00
_cell.angle_gamma   90.00
#
_symmetry.space_group_name_H-M   'P 1'
#
loop_
_entity.id
_entity.type
_entity.pdbx_description
1 polymer ?
#
loop_
_entity_poly.entity_id
_entity_poly.type
_entity_poly.pdbx_seq_one_letter_code
_entity_poly.pdbx_strand_id
1 'polypeptide(L)' 'MKISEQWLREWVNPALSSEELAEQLTMAGLEVDAVSPVAGAFEGVVVGEIVSAEPHPDAD' A
#
# COMPACT_ATOMS: atom_id res chain seq x y z
N MET A 1 2.51 6.76 -14.71
CA MET A 1 1.71 5.53 -14.46
C MET A 1 1.87 5.16 -13.00
N LYS A 2 0.87 4.56 -12.34
CA LYS A 2 1.01 4.10 -10.94
C LYS A 2 0.87 2.58 -10.89
N ILE A 3 1.77 1.92 -10.17
CA ILE A 3 1.79 0.47 -9.97
C ILE A 3 2.06 0.16 -8.50
N SER A 4 1.60 -1.00 -8.05
CA SER A 4 1.97 -1.52 -6.73
C SER A 4 3.37 -2.14 -6.82
N GLU A 5 4.27 -1.72 -5.94
CA GLU A 5 5.58 -2.35 -5.79
C GLU A 5 5.45 -3.81 -5.35
N GLN A 6 4.49 -4.11 -4.46
CA GLN A 6 4.21 -5.49 -4.03
C GLN A 6 3.84 -6.36 -5.23
N TRP A 7 2.98 -5.86 -6.11
CA TRP A 7 2.62 -6.58 -7.33
C TRP A 7 3.85 -6.79 -8.23
N LEU A 8 4.71 -5.80 -8.41
CA LEU A 8 5.95 -5.95 -9.20
C LEU A 8 6.88 -7.03 -8.60
N ARG A 9 6.99 -7.07 -7.26
CA ARG A 9 7.80 -8.06 -6.53
C ARG A 9 7.28 -9.49 -6.64
N GLU A 10 6.00 -9.70 -6.93
CA GLU A 10 5.47 -11.04 -7.22
C GLU A 10 6.06 -11.64 -8.50
N TRP A 11 6.46 -10.80 -9.46
CA TRP A 11 7.09 -11.25 -10.71
C TRP A 11 8.61 -11.32 -10.58
N VAL A 12 9.22 -10.29 -9.99
CA VAL A 12 10.67 -10.19 -9.80
C VAL A 12 10.95 -9.49 -8.47
N ASN A 13 11.53 -10.20 -7.51
CA ASN A 13 11.82 -9.68 -6.17
C ASN A 13 13.33 -9.54 -5.91
N PRO A 14 13.98 -8.46 -6.37
CA PRO A 14 15.37 -8.20 -6.03
C PRO A 14 15.50 -7.83 -4.54
N ALA A 15 16.64 -8.17 -3.94
CA ALA A 15 16.99 -7.81 -2.57
C ALA A 15 17.41 -6.33 -2.46
N LEU A 16 16.52 -5.44 -2.91
CA LEU A 16 16.67 -3.99 -2.92
C LEU A 16 15.55 -3.37 -2.11
N SER A 17 15.84 -2.23 -1.49
CA SER A 17 14.84 -1.35 -0.91
C SER A 17 13.95 -0.72 -2.00
N SER A 18 12.81 -0.16 -1.61
CA SER A 18 11.90 0.56 -2.52
C SER A 18 12.58 1.76 -3.19
N GLU A 19 13.47 2.45 -2.48
CA GLU A 19 14.20 3.61 -2.97
C GLU A 19 15.23 3.21 -4.04
N GLU A 20 16.06 2.19 -3.76
CA GLU A 20 17.02 1.65 -4.72
C GLU A 20 16.33 1.11 -5.98
N LEU A 21 15.17 0.47 -5.82
CA LEU A 21 14.38 0.00 -6.96
C LEU A 21 13.90 1.16 -7.84
N ALA A 22 13.43 2.26 -7.24
CA ALA A 22 12.97 3.44 -7.97
C ALA A 22 14.13 4.14 -8.71
N GLU A 23 15.30 4.24 -8.09
CA GLU A 23 16.51 4.74 -8.74
C GLU A 23 16.92 3.88 -9.93
N GLN A 24 16.93 2.55 -9.76
CA GLN A 24 17.30 1.62 -10.83
C GLN A 24 16.34 1.68 -12.02
N LEU A 25 15.04 1.82 -11.77
CA LEU A 25 14.04 2.03 -12.83
C LEU A 25 14.30 3.34 -13.58
N THR A 26 14.59 4.42 -12.85
CA THR A 26 14.91 5.72 -13.44
C THR A 26 16.16 5.65 -14.32
N MET A 27 17.22 4.98 -13.84
CA MET A 27 18.45 4.75 -14.61
C MET A 27 18.24 3.84 -15.82
N ALA A 28 17.25 2.94 -15.78
CA ALA A 28 16.85 2.11 -16.91
C ALA A 28 15.98 2.87 -17.95
N GLY A 29 15.71 4.17 -17.73
CA GLY A 29 14.91 5.02 -18.61
C GLY A 29 13.42 5.04 -18.27
N LEU A 30 13.02 4.45 -17.15
CA LEU A 30 11.65 4.45 -16.63
C LEU A 30 11.58 5.45 -15.46
N GLU A 31 11.34 6.72 -15.76
CA GLU A 31 11.26 7.78 -14.77
C GLU A 31 10.21 7.49 -13.68
N VAL A 32 10.62 7.60 -12.41
CA VAL A 32 9.75 7.44 -11.25
C VAL A 32 9.51 8.81 -10.61
N ASP A 33 8.33 9.38 -10.83
CA ASP A 33 7.97 10.71 -10.32
C ASP A 33 7.86 10.76 -8.78
N ALA A 34 7.28 9.73 -8.17
CA ALA A 34 7.04 9.68 -6.73
C ALA A 34 6.81 8.25 -6.24
N VAL A 35 7.27 7.99 -5.01
CA VAL A 35 6.95 6.78 -4.25
C VAL A 35 6.12 7.19 -3.03
N SER A 36 4.93 6.62 -2.89
CA SER A 36 4.01 6.93 -1.79
C SER A 36 3.46 5.66 -1.15
N PRO A 37 3.33 5.60 0.18
CA PRO A 37 2.71 4.48 0.85
C PRO A 37 1.23 4.34 0.42
N VAL A 38 0.73 3.11 0.42
CA VAL A 38 -0.66 2.82 0.02
C VAL A 38 -1.68 3.38 1.00
N ALA A 39 -1.29 3.58 2.27
CA ALA A 39 -2.14 4.09 3.32
C ALA A 39 -1.36 5.01 4.27
N GLY A 40 -2.08 5.82 5.04
CA GLY A 40 -1.48 6.65 6.10
C GLY A 40 -0.95 5.82 7.27
N ALA A 41 -0.31 6.47 8.23
CA ALA A 41 0.14 5.82 9.46
C ALA A 41 -1.06 5.61 10.41
N PHE A 42 -1.28 4.37 10.82
CA PHE A 42 -2.25 3.98 11.84
C PHE A 42 -1.72 2.77 12.62
N GLU A 43 -2.14 2.65 13.87
CA GLU A 43 -1.79 1.52 14.74
C GLU A 43 -3.07 0.96 15.37
N GLY A 44 -3.09 -0.35 15.66
CA GLY A 44 -4.22 -0.99 16.36
C GLY A 44 -5.48 -1.25 15.53
N VAL A 45 -5.44 -1.10 14.21
CA VAL A 45 -6.56 -1.45 13.32
C VAL A 45 -6.57 -2.97 13.09
N VAL A 46 -7.70 -3.61 13.38
CA VAL A 46 -7.90 -5.06 13.21
C VAL A 46 -9.14 -5.35 12.37
N VAL A 47 -9.14 -6.50 11.71
CA VAL A 47 -10.32 -6.99 10.99
C VAL A 47 -11.28 -7.61 12.00
N GLY A 48 -12.53 -7.15 12.00
CA GLY A 48 -13.60 -7.68 12.84
C GLY A 48 -14.81 -8.08 12.00
N GLU A 49 -15.50 -9.13 12.44
CA GLU A 49 -16.78 -9.55 11.87
C GLU A 49 -17.94 -8.98 12.69
N ILE A 50 -18.94 -8.40 12.02
CA ILE A 50 -20.15 -7.90 12.67
C ILE A 50 -21.11 -9.08 12.89
N VAL A 51 -21.28 -9.49 14.15
CA VAL A 51 -22.18 -10.61 14.51
C VAL A 51 -23.64 -10.16 14.61
N SER A 52 -23.89 -8.93 15.05
CA SER A 52 -25.23 -8.34 15.12
C SER A 52 -25.14 -6.82 15.05
N ALA A 53 -26.23 -6.20 14.59
CA ALA A 53 -26.41 -4.75 14.58
C ALA A 53 -27.87 -4.45 14.94
N GLU A 54 -28.06 -3.66 15.99
CA GLU A 54 -29.38 -3.21 16.45
C GLU A 54 -29.44 -1.68 16.40
N PRO A 55 -30.61 -1.09 16.08
CA PRO A 55 -30.79 0.35 16.12
C PRO A 55 -30.47 0.88 17.52
N HIS A 56 -29.70 1.96 17.59
CA HIS A 56 -29.45 2.63 18.85
C HIS A 56 -30.75 3.31 19.32
N PRO A 57 -31.19 3.13 20.58
CA PRO A 57 -32.49 3.60 21.05
C PRO A 57 -32.67 5.12 20.98
N ASP A 58 -31.57 5.87 21.09
CA ASP A 58 -31.56 7.33 21.14
C ASP A 58 -30.69 7.99 20.05
N ALA A 59 -30.39 7.28 18.95
CA ALA A 59 -29.68 7.90 17.81
C ALA A 59 -30.64 8.07 16.63
N ASP A 60 -30.85 9.32 16.21
CA ASP A 60 -31.45 9.68 14.91
C ASP A 60 -30.53 9.31 13.74
#